data_AF-A0A0H5SFU0-F1
#
_entry.id   AF-A0A0H5SFU0-F1
#
_cell.length_a   1.000
_cell.length_b   1.000
_cell.length_c   1.000
_cell.angle_alpha   90.00
_cell.angle_beta   90.00
_cell.angle_gamma   90.00
#
_symmetry.space_group_name_H-M   'P 1'
#
loop_
_entity.id
_entity.type
_entity.pdbx_description
1 polymer ?
#
loop_
_entity_poly.entity_id
_entity_poly.type
_entity_poly.pdbx_seq_one_letter_code
_entity_poly.pdbx_strand_id
1 'polypeptide(L)'
;MNHNKKELKIIKNQEKILKKNMREGISMLKEFKKFALRGNMIDLAVGIIVGGAFNSIVNSLVNDIIMPLLGVFTKNINFSDWFVALDGKDYATLQAAEAEGAAVVKYGLFLSNILNFIIMAFVVFLIVRWINKLKKHTEQAAPATKKCRYCYSDIHKDATKCPHCTADLDK
;
A
#
# COMPACT_ATOMS: atom_id res chain seq x y z
N MET A 1 66.02 -5.66 -9.47
CA MET A 1 65.25 -5.69 -8.19
C MET A 1 64.17 -4.60 -8.03
N ASN A 2 64.11 -3.53 -8.86
CA ASN A 2 63.17 -2.41 -8.65
C ASN A 2 61.76 -2.55 -9.25
N HIS A 3 61.50 -3.52 -10.12
CA HIS A 3 60.18 -3.73 -10.73
C HIS A 3 59.16 -4.36 -9.75
N ASN A 4 59.56 -5.37 -8.98
CA ASN A 4 58.69 -6.09 -8.04
C ASN A 4 58.19 -5.21 -6.87
N LYS A 5 58.99 -4.23 -6.44
CA LYS A 5 58.66 -3.32 -5.33
C LYS A 5 57.55 -2.32 -5.67
N LYS A 6 57.35 -2.00 -6.97
CA LYS A 6 56.27 -1.13 -7.44
C LYS A 6 54.94 -1.89 -7.46
N GLU A 7 54.94 -3.12 -7.95
CA GLU A 7 53.75 -3.99 -7.99
C GLU A 7 53.21 -4.27 -6.58
N LEU A 8 54.10 -4.60 -5.63
CA LEU A 8 53.74 -4.77 -4.21
C LEU A 8 53.11 -3.53 -3.57
N LYS A 9 53.47 -2.32 -4.01
CA LYS A 9 52.83 -1.07 -3.53
C LYS A 9 51.43 -0.91 -4.12
N ILE A 10 51.24 -1.24 -5.39
CA ILE A 10 49.93 -1.18 -6.06
C ILE A 10 48.98 -2.18 -5.41
N ILE A 11 49.40 -3.43 -5.20
CA ILE A 11 48.59 -4.48 -4.57
C ILE A 11 48.21 -4.06 -3.13
N LYS A 12 49.16 -3.59 -2.32
CA LYS A 12 48.87 -3.12 -0.95
C LYS A 12 47.95 -1.90 -0.93
N ASN A 13 48.00 -1.03 -1.94
CA ASN A 13 47.08 0.11 -2.07
C ASN A 13 45.67 -0.36 -2.46
N GLN A 14 45.56 -1.31 -3.40
CA GLN A 14 44.30 -1.92 -3.80
C GLN A 14 43.63 -2.66 -2.62
N GLU A 15 44.39 -3.42 -1.83
CA GLU A 15 43.87 -4.07 -0.62
C GLU A 15 43.36 -3.06 0.43
N LYS A 16 44.05 -1.91 0.59
CA LYS A 16 43.59 -0.83 1.48
C LYS A 16 42.29 -0.20 0.97
N ILE A 17 42.16 0.03 -0.34
CA ILE A 17 40.95 0.59 -0.95
C ILE A 17 39.77 -0.38 -0.80
N LEU A 18 39.98 -1.68 -1.07
CA LEU A 18 38.98 -2.74 -0.87
C LEU A 18 38.50 -2.81 0.58
N LYS A 19 39.44 -2.83 1.55
CA LYS A 19 39.09 -2.84 2.98
C LYS A 19 38.36 -1.58 3.42
N LYS A 20 38.72 -0.42 2.88
CA LYS A 20 38.03 0.86 3.16
C LYS A 20 36.59 0.84 2.65
N ASN A 21 36.39 0.49 1.38
CA ASN A 21 35.05 0.42 0.76
C ASN A 21 34.15 -0.61 1.46
N MET A 22 34.69 -1.77 1.86
CA MET A 22 33.95 -2.78 2.62
C MET A 22 33.52 -2.25 4.00
N ARG A 23 34.38 -1.49 4.68
CA ARG A 23 34.08 -0.91 6.01
C ARG A 23 33.02 0.18 5.93
N GLU A 24 33.07 1.01 4.89
CA GLU A 24 32.05 2.04 4.60
C GLU A 24 30.70 1.40 4.27
N GLY A 25 30.67 0.34 3.44
CA GLY A 25 29.45 -0.42 3.15
C GLY A 25 28.82 -1.05 4.41
N ILE A 26 29.64 -1.62 5.30
CA ILE A 26 29.17 -2.16 6.59
C ILE A 26 28.64 -1.04 7.51
N SER A 27 29.23 0.17 7.47
CA SER A 27 28.74 1.33 8.23
C SER A 27 27.38 1.79 7.73
N MET A 28 27.21 1.95 6.42
CA MET A 28 25.95 2.35 5.79
C MET A 28 24.82 1.34 6.07
N LEU A 29 25.11 0.03 6.02
CA LEU A 29 24.13 -1.00 6.38
C LEU A 29 23.73 -0.96 7.86
N LYS A 30 24.66 -0.63 8.77
CA LYS A 30 24.37 -0.45 10.20
C LYS A 30 23.51 0.80 10.44
N GLU A 31 23.81 1.89 9.75
CA GLU A 31 23.05 3.14 9.80
C GLU A 31 21.64 2.96 9.21
N PHE A 32 21.53 2.29 8.06
CA PHE A 32 20.26 1.93 7.45
C PHE A 32 19.44 1.00 8.34
N LYS A 33 20.05 -0.03 8.94
CA LYS A 33 19.38 -0.89 9.93
C LYS A 33 18.87 -0.07 11.11
N LYS A 34 19.65 0.87 11.63
CA LYS A 34 19.25 1.76 12.74
C LYS A 34 18.12 2.72 12.33
N PHE A 35 18.07 3.15 11.08
CA PHE A 35 16.99 3.95 10.52
C PHE A 35 15.71 3.14 10.30
N ALA A 36 15.82 1.97 9.66
CA ALA A 36 14.70 1.07 9.38
C ALA A 36 14.05 0.53 10.66
N LEU A 37 14.83 0.28 11.73
CA LEU A 37 14.31 -0.17 13.03
C LEU A 37 13.58 0.91 13.84
N ARG A 38 13.43 2.14 13.33
CA ARG A 38 12.50 3.10 13.93
C ARG A 38 11.08 2.54 13.72
N GLY A 39 10.47 2.00 14.78
CA GLY A 39 9.22 1.23 14.73
C GLY A 39 8.11 1.84 13.87
N ASN A 40 7.93 3.17 13.92
CA ASN A 40 6.95 3.89 13.11
C ASN A 40 7.12 3.70 11.57
N MET A 41 8.34 3.43 11.08
CA MET A 41 8.60 3.24 9.65
C MET A 41 8.26 1.82 9.18
N ILE A 42 8.50 0.81 10.02
CA ILE A 42 8.21 -0.59 9.69
C ILE A 42 6.69 -0.79 9.58
N ASP A 43 5.94 -0.28 10.55
CA ASP A 43 4.48 -0.41 10.55
C ASP A 43 3.85 0.32 9.34
N LEU A 44 4.38 1.49 8.98
CA LEU A 44 3.98 2.21 7.77
C LEU A 44 4.32 1.41 6.50
N ALA A 45 5.53 0.86 6.41
CA ALA A 45 5.97 0.09 5.24
C ALA A 45 5.12 -1.18 5.05
N VAL A 46 4.84 -1.90 6.13
CA VAL A 46 3.94 -3.07 6.10
C VAL A 46 2.53 -2.63 5.68
N GLY A 47 2.01 -1.52 6.20
CA GLY A 47 0.72 -0.97 5.81
C GLY A 47 0.61 -0.66 4.31
N ILE A 48 1.65 -0.07 3.71
CA ILE A 48 1.69 0.24 2.28
C ILE A 48 1.76 -1.04 1.43
N ILE A 49 2.61 -2.00 1.80
CA ILE A 49 2.77 -3.25 1.05
C ILE A 49 1.47 -4.07 1.09
N VAL A 50 0.88 -4.23 2.27
CA VAL A 50 -0.40 -4.93 2.44
C VAL A 50 -1.52 -4.17 1.75
N GLY A 51 -1.54 -2.84 1.85
CA GLY A 51 -2.51 -1.99 1.15
C GLY A 51 -2.44 -2.12 -0.37
N GLY A 52 -1.23 -2.15 -0.93
CA GLY A 52 -1.02 -2.37 -2.36
C GLY A 52 -1.48 -3.75 -2.82
N ALA A 53 -1.13 -4.80 -2.09
CA ALA A 53 -1.57 -6.16 -2.39
C ALA A 53 -3.11 -6.31 -2.30
N PHE A 54 -3.72 -5.71 -1.27
CA PHE A 54 -5.18 -5.69 -1.10
C PHE A 54 -5.86 -4.95 -2.25
N ASN A 55 -5.33 -3.79 -2.66
CA ASN A 55 -5.84 -3.03 -3.80
C ASN A 55 -5.84 -3.86 -5.08
N SER A 56 -4.77 -4.63 -5.36
CA SER A 56 -4.70 -5.52 -6.51
C SER A 56 -5.77 -6.62 -6.48
N ILE A 57 -6.05 -7.21 -5.32
CA ILE A 57 -7.12 -8.22 -5.16
C ILE A 57 -8.49 -7.60 -5.43
N VAL A 58 -8.75 -6.41 -4.88
CA VAL A 58 -10.00 -5.67 -5.10
C VAL A 58 -10.15 -5.32 -6.59
N ASN A 59 -9.09 -4.82 -7.22
CA ASN A 59 -9.08 -4.50 -8.64
C ASN A 59 -9.38 -5.72 -9.51
N SER A 60 -8.76 -6.88 -9.22
CA SER A 60 -9.05 -8.12 -9.94
C SER A 60 -10.50 -8.57 -9.74
N LEU A 61 -11.04 -8.50 -8.52
CA LEU A 61 -12.45 -8.81 -8.28
C LEU A 61 -13.38 -7.90 -9.09
N VAL A 62 -13.11 -6.59 -9.11
CA VAL A 62 -13.94 -5.64 -9.85
C VAL A 62 -13.79 -5.86 -11.36
N ASN A 63 -12.56 -5.91 -11.87
CA ASN A 63 -12.30 -5.93 -13.30
C ASN A 63 -12.56 -7.29 -13.95
N ASP A 64 -12.26 -8.39 -13.25
CA ASP A 64 -12.30 -9.74 -13.84
C ASP A 64 -13.61 -10.47 -13.54
N ILE A 65 -14.36 -10.06 -12.51
CA ILE A 65 -15.61 -10.72 -12.11
C ILE A 65 -16.80 -9.77 -12.22
N ILE A 66 -16.74 -8.59 -11.58
CA ILE A 66 -17.89 -7.68 -11.55
C ILE A 66 -18.13 -7.02 -12.91
N MET A 67 -17.09 -6.52 -13.59
CA MET A 67 -17.26 -5.86 -14.89
C MET A 67 -17.82 -6.81 -15.97
N PRO A 68 -17.34 -8.06 -16.14
CA PRO A 68 -17.95 -8.99 -17.09
C PRO A 68 -19.40 -9.33 -16.73
N LEU A 69 -19.70 -9.51 -15.43
CA LEU A 69 -21.06 -9.78 -14.97
C LEU A 69 -21.99 -8.61 -15.30
N LEU A 70 -21.57 -7.37 -15.01
CA LEU A 70 -22.31 -6.16 -15.37
C LEU A 70 -22.41 -5.99 -16.89
N GLY A 71 -21.37 -6.33 -17.66
CA GLY A 71 -21.36 -6.29 -19.12
C GLY A 71 -22.46 -7.15 -19.74
N VAL A 72 -22.68 -8.34 -19.20
CA VAL A 72 -23.78 -9.23 -19.60
C VAL A 72 -25.14 -8.61 -19.28
N PHE A 73 -25.33 -8.03 -18.08
CA PHE A 73 -26.60 -7.40 -17.71
C PHE A 73 -26.89 -6.12 -18.48
N THR A 74 -25.86 -5.39 -18.89
CA THR A 74 -25.96 -4.10 -19.56
C THR A 74 -25.90 -4.22 -21.09
N LYS A 75 -25.86 -5.43 -21.67
CA LYS A 75 -25.71 -5.67 -23.13
C LYS A 75 -24.46 -5.00 -23.74
N ASN A 76 -23.32 -5.06 -23.06
CA ASN A 76 -22.04 -4.52 -23.57
C ASN A 76 -22.10 -3.04 -23.95
N ILE A 77 -22.71 -2.17 -23.13
CA ILE A 77 -22.53 -0.73 -23.29
C ILE A 77 -21.07 -0.39 -23.01
N ASN A 78 -20.29 -0.22 -24.07
CA ASN A 78 -18.89 0.13 -23.99
C ASN A 78 -18.77 1.65 -23.99
N PHE A 79 -18.88 2.26 -22.81
CA PHE A 79 -18.76 3.72 -22.66
C PHE A 79 -17.40 4.24 -23.13
N SER A 80 -16.37 3.38 -23.14
CA SER A 80 -15.03 3.73 -23.63
C SER A 80 -15.05 4.20 -25.08
N ASP A 81 -15.92 3.67 -25.95
CA ASP A 81 -15.97 4.01 -27.37
C ASP A 81 -16.65 5.35 -27.66
N TRP A 82 -17.02 6.11 -26.62
CA TRP A 82 -17.52 7.47 -26.77
C TRP A 82 -16.35 8.46 -26.75
N PHE A 83 -15.99 8.94 -27.94
CA PHE A 83 -14.93 9.91 -28.12
C PHE A 83 -15.31 10.94 -29.18
N VAL A 84 -14.70 12.12 -29.09
CA VAL A 84 -14.78 13.14 -30.13
C VAL A 84 -13.38 13.30 -30.71
N ALA A 85 -13.23 13.06 -32.01
CA ALA A 85 -12.00 13.36 -32.71
C ALA A 85 -11.96 14.87 -33.07
N LEU A 86 -10.84 15.53 -32.76
CA LEU A 86 -10.62 16.96 -33.00
C LEU A 86 -10.06 17.25 -34.40
N ASP A 87 -9.79 16.21 -35.19
CA ASP A 87 -9.22 16.29 -36.53
C ASP A 87 -10.26 16.36 -37.64
N GLY A 88 -11.55 16.35 -37.29
CA GLY A 88 -12.67 16.45 -38.23
C GLY A 88 -12.98 15.16 -38.99
N LYS A 89 -12.39 14.02 -38.59
CA LYS A 89 -12.68 12.70 -39.16
C LYS A 89 -13.46 11.85 -38.15
N ASP A 90 -14.47 11.14 -38.65
CA ASP A 90 -15.21 10.18 -37.84
C ASP A 90 -14.53 8.81 -37.90
N TYR A 91 -14.17 8.30 -36.72
CA TYR A 91 -13.58 6.98 -36.56
C TYR A 91 -14.59 6.04 -35.89
N ALA A 92 -14.65 4.80 -36.36
CA ALA A 92 -15.58 3.81 -35.80
C ALA A 92 -15.19 3.31 -34.40
N THR A 93 -13.91 3.43 -34.02
CA THR A 93 -13.39 3.01 -32.71
C THR A 93 -12.29 3.95 -32.22
N LEU A 94 -12.14 4.05 -30.90
CA LEU A 94 -11.05 4.83 -30.28
C LEU A 94 -9.68 4.38 -30.77
N GLN A 95 -9.50 3.07 -30.94
CA GLN A 95 -8.25 2.46 -31.37
C GLN A 95 -7.87 2.85 -32.80
N ALA A 96 -8.85 3.03 -33.69
CA ALA A 96 -8.60 3.50 -35.05
C ALA A 96 -8.14 4.97 -35.07
N ALA A 97 -8.78 5.83 -34.26
CA ALA A 97 -8.39 7.23 -34.15
C ALA A 97 -6.99 7.40 -33.54
N GLU A 98 -6.65 6.60 -32.53
CA GLU A 98 -5.32 6.62 -31.90
C GLU A 98 -4.23 6.09 -32.83
N ALA A 99 -4.53 5.07 -33.64
CA ALA A 99 -3.58 4.52 -34.60
C ALA A 99 -3.20 5.51 -35.71
N GLU A 100 -4.11 6.42 -36.07
CA GLU A 100 -3.86 7.50 -37.03
C GLU A 100 -3.23 8.75 -36.39
N GLY A 101 -3.00 8.74 -35.08
CA GLY A 101 -2.44 9.88 -34.35
C GLY A 101 -3.40 11.06 -34.22
N ALA A 102 -4.71 10.84 -34.41
CA ALA A 102 -5.72 11.87 -34.25
C ALA A 102 -5.81 12.30 -32.79
N ALA A 103 -5.92 13.61 -32.55
CA ALA A 103 -6.21 14.13 -31.23
C ALA A 103 -7.66 13.80 -30.88
N VAL A 104 -7.88 12.93 -29.89
CA VAL A 104 -9.21 12.47 -29.46
C VAL A 104 -9.51 12.87 -28.02
N VAL A 105 -10.68 13.45 -27.80
CA VAL A 105 -11.24 13.66 -26.45
C VAL A 105 -12.00 12.40 -26.05
N LYS A 106 -11.41 11.61 -25.14
CA LYS A 106 -11.95 10.33 -24.66
C LYS A 106 -12.89 10.50 -23.45
N TYR A 107 -13.97 11.27 -23.61
CA TYR A 107 -14.92 11.53 -22.51
C TYR A 107 -15.61 10.24 -22.03
N GLY A 108 -15.81 9.28 -22.92
CA GLY A 108 -16.33 7.96 -22.62
C GLY A 108 -15.44 7.14 -21.68
N LEU A 109 -14.13 7.16 -21.92
CA LEU A 109 -13.15 6.51 -21.04
C LEU A 109 -13.13 7.15 -19.64
N PHE A 110 -13.28 8.47 -19.56
CA PHE A 110 -13.36 9.17 -18.28
C PHE A 110 -14.62 8.74 -17.49
N LEU A 111 -15.77 8.67 -18.14
CA LEU A 111 -17.01 8.21 -17.49
C LEU A 111 -16.91 6.73 -17.06
N SER A 112 -16.29 5.89 -17.89
CA SER A 112 -15.98 4.49 -17.56
C SER A 112 -15.13 4.39 -16.29
N ASN A 113 -14.08 5.21 -16.18
CA ASN A 113 -13.22 5.26 -15.00
C ASN A 113 -13.97 5.74 -13.74
N ILE A 114 -14.88 6.71 -13.86
CA ILE A 114 -15.74 7.14 -12.75
C ILE A 114 -16.65 6.00 -12.30
N LEU A 115 -17.30 5.30 -13.24
CA LEU A 115 -18.15 4.16 -12.93
C LEU A 115 -17.35 3.04 -12.24
N ASN A 116 -16.15 2.72 -12.73
CA ASN A 116 -15.27 1.75 -12.11
C ASN A 116 -14.91 2.18 -10.67
N PHE A 117 -14.54 3.44 -10.45
CA PHE A 117 -14.25 3.95 -9.12
C PHE A 117 -15.43 3.80 -8.15
N ILE A 118 -16.66 4.10 -8.60
CA ILE A 118 -17.88 3.95 -7.78
C ILE A 118 -18.13 2.47 -7.44
N ILE A 119 -18.00 1.58 -8.42
CA ILE A 119 -18.16 0.13 -8.23
C ILE A 119 -17.11 -0.40 -7.27
N MET A 120 -15.85 -0.02 -7.45
CA MET A 120 -14.74 -0.41 -6.60
C MET A 120 -14.95 0.07 -5.15
N ALA A 121 -15.34 1.34 -4.96
CA ALA A 121 -15.67 1.87 -3.65
C ALA A 121 -16.82 1.10 -2.98
N PHE A 122 -17.85 0.73 -3.75
CA PHE A 122 -18.97 -0.07 -3.27
C PHE A 122 -18.53 -1.48 -2.85
N VAL A 123 -17.68 -2.15 -3.63
CA VAL A 123 -17.14 -3.47 -3.31
C VAL A 123 -16.28 -3.44 -2.05
N VAL A 124 -15.38 -2.45 -1.92
CA VAL A 124 -14.58 -2.26 -0.70
C VAL A 124 -15.48 -2.05 0.51
N PHE A 125 -16.53 -1.24 0.38
CA PHE A 125 -17.51 -1.03 1.44
C PHE A 125 -18.22 -2.33 1.84
N LEU A 126 -18.63 -3.16 0.87
CA LEU A 126 -19.23 -4.47 1.15
C LEU A 126 -18.27 -5.39 1.91
N ILE A 127 -17.00 -5.46 1.51
CA ILE A 127 -15.98 -6.26 2.19
C ILE A 127 -15.79 -5.77 3.63
N VAL A 128 -15.62 -4.47 3.85
CA VAL A 128 -15.45 -3.88 5.18
C VAL A 128 -16.69 -4.12 6.04
N ARG A 129 -17.89 -3.95 5.48
CA ARG A 129 -19.15 -4.26 6.17
C ARG A 129 -19.24 -5.73 6.56
N TRP A 130 -18.79 -6.63 5.69
CA TRP A 130 -18.80 -8.07 5.95
C TRP A 130 -17.81 -8.44 7.07
N ILE A 131 -16.59 -7.91 7.01
CA ILE A 131 -15.59 -8.07 8.08
C ILE A 131 -16.12 -7.48 9.41
N ASN A 132 -16.73 -6.30 9.40
CA ASN A 132 -17.31 -5.69 10.59
C ASN A 132 -18.47 -6.51 11.17
N LYS A 133 -19.26 -7.18 10.32
CA LYS A 133 -20.32 -8.10 10.74
C LYS A 133 -19.73 -9.36 11.39
N LEU A 134 -18.65 -9.92 10.83
CA LEU A 134 -17.94 -11.07 11.40
C LEU A 134 -17.23 -10.71 12.71
N LYS A 135 -16.55 -9.56 12.78
CA LYS A 135 -15.92 -9.03 14.00
C LYS A 135 -16.93 -8.66 15.09
N LYS A 136 -18.21 -8.48 14.77
CA LYS A 136 -19.26 -8.34 15.79
C LYS A 136 -19.61 -9.67 16.48
N HIS A 137 -19.35 -10.80 15.82
CA HIS A 137 -19.55 -12.14 16.39
C HIS A 137 -18.30 -12.70 17.07
N THR A 138 -17.12 -12.26 16.66
CA THR A 138 -15.87 -12.50 17.39
C THR A 138 -15.63 -11.33 18.31
N GLU A 139 -16.18 -11.42 19.52
CA GLU A 139 -15.98 -10.55 20.66
C GLU A 139 -14.75 -9.65 20.50
N GLN A 140 -15.01 -8.34 20.41
CA GLN A 140 -13.96 -7.35 20.50
C GLN A 140 -13.10 -7.76 21.68
N ALA A 141 -11.80 -8.00 21.43
CA ALA A 141 -10.80 -7.82 22.45
C ALA A 141 -10.90 -6.34 22.84
N ALA A 142 -11.89 -6.01 23.67
CA ALA A 142 -11.96 -4.77 24.38
C ALA A 142 -10.57 -4.61 25.00
N PRO A 143 -9.96 -3.41 24.93
CA PRO A 143 -8.63 -3.22 25.48
C PRO A 143 -8.61 -3.86 26.87
N ALA A 144 -7.72 -4.83 27.05
CA ALA A 144 -7.58 -5.56 28.31
C ALA A 144 -7.18 -4.60 29.45
N THR A 145 -6.93 -3.33 29.11
CA THR A 145 -6.54 -2.26 29.99
C THR A 145 -7.54 -1.10 29.99
N LYS A 146 -7.80 -0.55 31.18
CA LYS A 146 -8.47 0.74 31.43
C LYS A 146 -7.45 1.70 32.07
N LYS A 147 -7.67 3.02 31.97
CA LYS A 147 -6.85 3.99 32.70
C LYS A 147 -7.35 4.15 34.13
N CYS A 148 -6.43 4.14 35.10
CA CYS A 148 -6.73 4.51 36.47
C CYS A 148 -7.13 6.00 36.55
N ARG A 149 -8.22 6.32 37.27
CA ARG A 149 -8.71 7.71 37.43
C ARG A 149 -7.80 8.58 38.29
N TYR A 150 -6.96 7.97 39.13
CA TYR A 150 -6.14 8.68 40.12
C TYR A 150 -4.70 8.91 39.63
N CYS A 151 -4.06 7.88 39.08
CA CYS A 151 -2.66 7.94 38.67
C CYS A 151 -2.44 7.83 37.16
N TYR A 152 -3.50 7.72 36.36
CA TYR A 152 -3.45 7.65 34.89
C TYR A 152 -2.61 6.50 34.30
N SER A 153 -2.18 5.54 35.12
CA SER A 153 -1.51 4.32 34.67
C SER A 153 -2.51 3.36 34.02
N ASP A 154 -2.03 2.59 33.04
CA ASP A 154 -2.81 1.52 32.41
C ASP A 154 -2.89 0.30 33.34
N ILE A 155 -4.11 -0.18 33.59
CA ILE A 155 -4.42 -1.28 34.53
C ILE A 155 -5.40 -2.25 33.88
N HIS A 156 -5.46 -3.50 34.34
CA HIS A 156 -6.41 -4.47 33.77
C HIS A 156 -7.86 -3.98 33.85
N LYS A 157 -8.66 -4.29 32.82
CA LYS A 157 -10.06 -3.86 32.70
C LYS A 157 -10.90 -4.22 33.94
N ASP A 158 -10.67 -5.42 34.47
CA ASP A 158 -11.38 -5.95 35.64
C ASP A 158 -10.69 -5.66 36.99
N ALA A 159 -9.63 -4.83 37.01
CA ALA A 159 -8.96 -4.49 38.26
C ALA A 159 -9.88 -3.64 39.15
N THR A 160 -10.15 -4.14 40.35
CA THR A 160 -10.86 -3.42 41.43
C THR A 160 -9.92 -2.52 42.24
N LYS A 161 -8.61 -2.76 42.17
CA LYS A 161 -7.59 -1.97 42.88
C LYS A 161 -6.41 -1.66 41.98
N CYS A 162 -5.90 -0.44 42.06
CA CYS A 162 -4.76 -0.03 41.25
C CYS A 162 -3.43 -0.55 41.86
N PRO A 163 -2.58 -1.28 41.11
CA PRO A 163 -1.27 -1.73 41.61
C PRO A 163 -0.27 -0.58 41.78
N HIS A 164 -0.46 0.54 41.08
CA HIS A 164 0.50 1.66 41.09
C HIS A 164 0.23 2.67 42.22
N CYS A 165 -1.04 3.02 42.46
CA CYS A 165 -1.41 4.01 43.48
C CYS A 165 -2.27 3.44 44.61
N THR A 166 -2.58 2.14 44.57
CA THR A 166 -3.33 1.43 45.62
C THR A 166 -4.76 1.96 45.83
N ALA A 167 -5.23 2.87 44.99
CA ALA A 167 -6.60 3.38 45.03
C ALA A 167 -7.61 2.31 44.64
N ASP A 168 -8.75 2.32 45.32
CA ASP A 168 -9.90 1.48 45.00
C ASP A 168 -10.65 2.07 43.80
N LEU A 169 -10.90 1.21 42.82
CA LEU A 169 -11.51 1.52 41.54
C LEU A 169 -12.89 0.89 41.54
N ASP A 170 -13.75 1.39 42.42
CA ASP A 170 -15.13 0.94 42.52
C ASP A 170 -15.84 1.11 41.16
N LYS A 171 -16.66 0.10 40.82
CA LYS A 171 -17.26 -0.20 39.51
C LYS A 171 -17.74 1.01 38.71
#